data_AF-A0A2E2FP88-F1
#
_entry.id   AF-A0A2E2FP88-F1
#
_cell.length_a   1.000
_cell.length_b   1.000
_cell.length_c   1.000
_cell.angle_alpha   90.00
_cell.angle_beta   90.00
_cell.angle_gamma   90.00
#
_symmetry.space_group_name_H-M   'P 1'
#
loop_
_entity.id
_entity.type
_entity.pdbx_description
1 polymer ?
#
loop_
_entity_poly.entity_id
_entity_poly.type
_entity_poly.pdbx_seq_one_letter_code
_entity_poly.pdbx_strand_id
1 'polypeptide(L)'
;MDTWKNRVDGEECPYIPLGPFKLRLPFIHYRFEWPDYLQGLLMCAVDLAAIPLITDALGMPFEAAMAIVMLNGLFYLTHHLLGDPVVPGWITPAIPLLLVYVQGFEMGPERVQALMAFQMMLGLFSITLGATKLANKVVHVIPTAIKSGIIMGAGIAAVSTVFKQGGKFDSFPWTITIAVGIAFYLIYSKHFAQLKAKNKVLNMIGKLGIFPIIILAVIVAPMLAETEWPTIEWGITSPNFKLMFSEYTVFGIGFPPASMFLSAIPTVLAAYIVLFGDVLQSEAILEEADEDRPDEKIDYDPNRAHLIFGGRNAIMSLIGPDVTMAGPLWAAMHVVITERYKQGKKAMNSVFGGSGSFRWGTNTGLLLLPIVSLVKPILGVALALTLIIQGFVSVRIGVLESKSQKDLGIAGVIAAVLVIKGATWAFGVGIILTLLLYGKNFFKKGGEDNPSDLFIKKQ
;
A
#
# COMPACT_ATOMS: atom_id res chain seq x y z
N MET A 1 22.34 13.75 -22.95
CA MET A 1 22.08 12.85 -24.10
C MET A 1 20.94 11.95 -23.68
N ASP A 2 19.78 12.06 -24.34
CA ASP A 2 18.55 11.35 -23.92
C ASP A 2 18.63 9.89 -24.39
N THR A 3 19.25 9.02 -23.59
CA THR A 3 19.57 7.64 -23.98
C THR A 3 18.30 6.83 -24.28
N TRP A 4 17.17 7.17 -23.66
CA TRP A 4 15.87 6.54 -23.93
C TRP A 4 15.39 6.65 -25.37
N LYS A 5 15.79 7.70 -26.11
CA LYS A 5 15.41 7.87 -27.54
C LYS A 5 16.03 6.82 -28.44
N ASN A 6 17.17 6.26 -28.02
CA ASN A 6 17.96 5.31 -28.80
C ASN A 6 17.86 3.88 -28.25
N ARG A 7 16.92 3.59 -27.32
CA ARG A 7 16.69 2.24 -26.80
C ARG A 7 16.31 1.31 -27.94
N VAL A 8 17.06 0.23 -28.13
CA VAL A 8 16.76 -0.82 -29.10
C VAL A 8 15.56 -1.62 -28.61
N ASP A 9 14.68 -2.04 -29.52
CA ASP A 9 13.51 -2.83 -29.15
C ASP A 9 13.93 -4.18 -28.53
N GLY A 10 13.29 -4.55 -27.42
CA GLY A 10 13.61 -5.74 -26.64
C GLY A 10 14.69 -5.53 -25.56
N GLU A 11 15.33 -4.36 -25.52
CA GLU A 11 16.23 -3.99 -24.42
C GLU A 11 15.47 -3.47 -23.21
N GLU A 12 16.12 -3.58 -22.05
CA GLU A 12 15.66 -2.94 -20.83
C GLU A 12 15.75 -1.40 -20.96
N CYS A 13 14.90 -0.67 -20.23
CA CYS A 13 15.05 0.77 -20.07
C CYS A 13 16.49 1.13 -19.63
N PRO A 14 17.20 2.05 -20.33
CA PRO A 14 18.57 2.45 -20.01
C PRO A 14 18.78 2.77 -18.54
N TYR A 15 19.99 2.51 -18.02
CA TYR A 15 20.33 2.77 -16.62
C TYR A 15 21.84 2.87 -16.40
N ILE A 16 22.24 3.39 -15.24
CA ILE A 16 23.59 3.29 -14.73
C ILE A 16 23.62 2.15 -13.68
N PRO A 17 24.47 1.11 -13.84
CA PRO A 17 24.52 0.01 -12.89
C PRO A 17 25.05 0.48 -11.52
N LEU A 18 24.38 0.07 -10.44
CA LEU A 18 24.72 0.41 -9.06
C LEU A 18 24.58 -0.82 -8.15
N GLY A 19 25.43 -1.83 -8.39
CA GLY A 19 25.38 -3.10 -7.67
C GLY A 19 24.05 -3.83 -7.93
N PRO A 20 23.24 -4.15 -6.90
CA PRO A 20 21.92 -4.74 -7.10
C PRO A 20 20.90 -3.73 -7.65
N PHE A 21 21.21 -2.43 -7.66
CA PHE A 21 20.31 -1.38 -8.12
C PHE A 21 20.66 -0.89 -9.53
N LYS A 22 19.70 -0.22 -10.17
CA LYS A 22 19.85 0.37 -11.51
C LYS A 22 19.39 1.81 -11.47
N LEU A 23 20.34 2.75 -11.49
CA LEU A 23 20.02 4.17 -11.40
C LEU A 23 19.35 4.67 -12.69
N ARG A 24 18.11 5.16 -12.59
CA ARG A 24 17.31 5.69 -13.70
C ARG A 24 16.80 7.09 -13.42
N LEU A 25 17.44 8.06 -14.04
CA LEU A 25 17.05 9.47 -13.97
C LEU A 25 15.97 9.82 -15.02
N PRO A 26 14.94 10.61 -14.65
CA PRO A 26 13.97 11.12 -15.62
C PRO A 26 14.65 11.94 -16.71
N PHE A 27 14.02 12.00 -17.88
CA PHE A 27 14.49 12.71 -19.09
C PHE A 27 15.75 12.11 -19.76
N ILE A 28 16.64 11.51 -18.98
CA ILE A 28 17.87 10.86 -19.48
C ILE A 28 17.59 9.41 -19.85
N HIS A 29 17.10 8.63 -18.88
CA HIS A 29 16.98 7.16 -19.00
C HIS A 29 15.59 6.70 -19.43
N TYR A 30 14.56 7.50 -19.17
CA TYR A 30 13.20 7.27 -19.64
C TYR A 30 12.53 8.57 -20.06
N ARG A 31 11.54 8.47 -20.94
CA ARG A 31 10.68 9.61 -21.33
C ARG A 31 9.80 10.02 -20.16
N PHE A 32 9.80 11.31 -19.83
CA PHE A 32 8.87 11.85 -18.85
C PHE A 32 7.45 11.87 -19.43
N GLU A 33 6.52 11.23 -18.73
CA GLU A 33 5.14 11.02 -19.15
C GLU A 33 4.24 12.05 -18.46
N TRP A 34 4.00 13.18 -19.12
CA TRP A 34 3.16 14.26 -18.61
C TRP A 34 1.76 13.84 -18.15
N PRO A 35 1.03 12.94 -18.84
CA PRO A 35 -0.28 12.49 -18.37
C PRO A 35 -0.22 11.85 -16.98
N ASP A 36 0.79 11.01 -16.74
CA ASP A 36 0.97 10.33 -15.45
C ASP A 36 1.45 11.30 -14.37
N TYR A 37 2.28 12.29 -14.72
CA TYR A 37 2.68 13.38 -13.81
C TYR A 37 1.49 14.21 -13.34
N LEU A 38 0.61 14.64 -14.25
CA LEU A 38 -0.59 15.41 -13.91
C LEU A 38 -1.56 14.59 -13.07
N GLN A 39 -1.69 13.29 -13.35
CA GLN A 39 -2.45 12.37 -12.51
C GLN A 39 -1.85 12.27 -11.11
N GLY A 40 -0.52 12.17 -11.01
CA GLY A 40 0.21 12.17 -9.75
C GLY A 40 -0.02 13.43 -8.91
N LEU A 41 -0.01 14.62 -9.53
CA LEU A 41 -0.26 15.89 -8.82
C LEU A 41 -1.54 15.87 -8.00
N LEU A 42 -2.61 15.31 -8.57
CA LEU A 42 -3.91 15.27 -7.92
C LEU A 42 -4.06 14.04 -7.02
N MET A 43 -3.35 12.96 -7.35
CA MET A 43 -3.36 11.73 -6.56
C MET A 43 -2.53 11.81 -5.27
N CYS A 44 -1.78 12.89 -5.06
CA CYS A 44 -1.15 13.19 -3.76
C CYS A 44 -2.19 13.27 -2.61
N ALA A 45 -3.47 13.48 -2.91
CA ALA A 45 -4.57 13.41 -1.95
C ALA A 45 -4.59 12.09 -1.15
N VAL A 46 -4.20 10.99 -1.80
CA VAL A 46 -4.10 9.69 -1.14
C VAL A 46 -2.90 9.67 -0.21
N ASP A 47 -1.74 10.16 -0.64
CA ASP A 47 -0.57 10.29 0.24
C ASP A 47 -0.90 11.18 1.48
N LEU A 48 -1.64 12.27 1.28
CA LEU A 48 -2.13 13.15 2.37
C LEU A 48 -3.16 12.47 3.29
N ALA A 49 -3.86 11.43 2.81
CA ALA A 49 -4.80 10.67 3.63
C ALA A 49 -4.12 9.83 4.73
N ALA A 50 -2.78 9.75 4.72
CA ALA A 50 -2.00 9.26 5.86
C ALA A 50 -2.03 10.23 7.04
N ILE A 51 -2.21 11.55 6.82
CA ILE A 51 -2.15 12.54 7.89
C ILE A 51 -3.16 12.24 9.01
N PRO A 52 -4.47 12.01 8.72
CA PRO A 52 -5.42 11.61 9.75
C PRO A 52 -5.01 10.35 10.53
N LEU A 53 -4.38 9.36 9.88
CA LEU A 53 -3.89 8.16 10.57
C LEU A 53 -2.77 8.51 11.56
N ILE A 54 -1.81 9.32 11.13
CA ILE A 54 -0.67 9.74 11.95
C ILE A 54 -1.14 10.60 13.13
N THR A 55 -2.05 11.56 12.88
CA THR A 55 -2.58 12.45 13.91
C THR A 55 -3.39 11.65 14.94
N ASP A 56 -4.27 10.75 14.48
CA ASP A 56 -5.12 9.94 15.37
C ASP A 56 -4.30 8.91 16.16
N ALA A 57 -3.26 8.34 15.55
CA ALA A 57 -2.42 7.32 16.19
C ALA A 57 -1.42 7.93 17.18
N LEU A 58 -0.77 9.04 16.83
CA LEU A 58 0.36 9.58 17.60
C LEU A 58 0.04 10.86 18.38
N GLY A 59 -1.13 11.46 18.18
CA GLY A 59 -1.43 12.80 18.71
C GLY A 59 -0.61 13.90 18.01
N MET A 60 -0.06 13.60 16.83
CA MET A 60 0.86 14.47 16.12
C MET A 60 0.11 15.66 15.49
N PRO A 61 0.63 16.89 15.59
CA PRO A 61 0.08 18.04 14.85
C PRO A 61 0.13 17.84 13.34
N PHE A 62 -0.84 18.41 12.64
CA PHE A 62 -1.04 18.26 11.19
C PHE A 62 0.23 18.59 10.39
N GLU A 63 0.93 19.66 10.72
CA GLU A 63 2.12 20.15 10.01
C GLU A 63 3.33 19.21 10.21
N ALA A 64 3.44 18.55 11.36
CA ALA A 64 4.47 17.53 11.59
C ALA A 64 4.13 16.22 10.84
N ALA A 65 2.85 15.83 10.82
CA ALA A 65 2.41 14.67 10.03
C ALA A 65 2.62 14.89 8.53
N MET A 66 2.39 16.12 8.05
CA MET A 66 2.71 16.50 6.67
C MET A 66 4.21 16.36 6.36
N ALA A 67 5.09 16.69 7.31
CA ALA A 67 6.53 16.51 7.14
C ALA A 67 6.90 15.03 6.93
N ILE A 68 6.27 14.11 7.67
CA ILE A 68 6.45 12.66 7.50
C ILE A 68 5.92 12.20 6.13
N VAL A 69 4.74 12.66 5.73
CA VAL A 69 4.16 12.31 4.43
C VAL A 69 5.03 12.81 3.28
N MET A 70 5.57 14.02 3.36
CA MET A 70 6.51 14.54 2.37
C MET A 70 7.80 13.72 2.31
N LEU A 71 8.31 13.30 3.47
CA LEU A 71 9.50 12.46 3.54
C LEU A 71 9.25 11.08 2.92
N ASN A 72 8.12 10.43 3.22
CA ASN A 72 7.71 9.18 2.56
C ASN A 72 7.53 9.39 1.04
N GLY A 73 6.96 10.54 0.66
CA GLY A 73 6.86 11.04 -0.71
C GLY A 73 8.17 10.98 -1.48
N LEU A 74 9.24 11.51 -0.89
CA LEU A 74 10.59 11.46 -1.45
C LEU A 74 11.11 10.02 -1.55
N PHE A 75 10.85 9.19 -0.54
CA PHE A 75 11.25 7.78 -0.57
C PHE A 75 10.52 6.96 -1.64
N TYR A 76 9.31 7.33 -2.07
CA TYR A 76 8.66 6.66 -3.20
C TYR A 76 9.47 6.76 -4.50
N LEU A 77 10.23 7.85 -4.69
CA LEU A 77 11.07 8.03 -5.88
C LEU A 77 12.15 6.96 -5.97
N THR A 78 12.59 6.40 -4.85
CA THR A 78 13.66 5.39 -4.84
C THR A 78 13.32 4.13 -5.63
N HIS A 79 12.04 3.76 -5.78
CA HIS A 79 11.65 2.59 -6.57
C HIS A 79 12.08 2.75 -8.04
N HIS A 80 11.48 3.70 -8.75
CA HIS A 80 11.84 3.90 -10.16
C HIS A 80 13.29 4.36 -10.32
N LEU A 81 13.84 5.14 -9.38
CA LEU A 81 15.22 5.63 -9.44
C LEU A 81 16.22 4.50 -9.28
N LEU A 82 15.98 3.50 -8.43
CA LEU A 82 16.88 2.38 -8.18
C LEU A 82 16.51 1.12 -8.99
N GLY A 83 15.56 1.26 -9.90
CA GLY A 83 15.28 0.28 -10.94
C GLY A 83 14.20 -0.73 -10.61
N ASP A 84 13.30 -0.41 -9.69
CA ASP A 84 12.06 -1.17 -9.47
C ASP A 84 10.92 -0.60 -10.34
N PRO A 85 10.37 -1.37 -11.30
CA PRO A 85 9.36 -0.92 -12.26
C PRO A 85 7.94 -0.80 -11.68
N VAL A 86 7.80 -0.60 -10.38
CA VAL A 86 6.52 -0.57 -9.66
C VAL A 86 6.15 0.86 -9.26
N VAL A 87 4.85 1.14 -9.14
CA VAL A 87 4.38 2.32 -8.40
C VAL A 87 4.33 1.91 -6.93
N PRO A 88 5.26 2.35 -6.07
CA PRO A 88 5.24 1.95 -4.66
C PRO A 88 4.05 2.57 -3.93
N GLY A 89 3.80 2.19 -2.69
CA GLY A 89 2.69 2.69 -1.88
C GLY A 89 2.89 2.44 -0.39
N TRP A 90 1.79 2.47 0.36
CA TRP A 90 1.76 2.03 1.76
C TRP A 90 1.73 0.50 1.84
N ILE A 91 1.89 -0.02 3.05
CA ILE A 91 1.50 -1.41 3.35
C ILE A 91 0.06 -1.38 3.87
N THR A 92 -0.87 -0.95 3.02
CA THR A 92 -2.24 -0.61 3.42
C THR A 92 -2.94 -1.70 4.24
N PRO A 93 -2.90 -2.99 3.87
CA PRO A 93 -3.59 -3.99 4.68
C PRO A 93 -2.89 -4.26 6.03
N ALA A 94 -1.63 -3.87 6.22
CA ALA A 94 -0.96 -3.97 7.51
C ALA A 94 -1.24 -2.78 8.45
N ILE A 95 -1.81 -1.67 7.95
CA ILE A 95 -2.12 -0.49 8.77
C ILE A 95 -2.94 -0.84 10.02
N PRO A 96 -4.04 -1.62 9.94
CA PRO A 96 -4.83 -1.95 11.13
C PRO A 96 -4.04 -2.79 12.15
N LEU A 97 -3.19 -3.70 11.68
CA LEU A 97 -2.32 -4.51 12.54
C LEU A 97 -1.37 -3.63 13.34
N LEU A 98 -0.77 -2.66 12.65
CA LEU A 98 0.14 -1.70 13.25
C LEU A 98 -0.58 -0.78 14.22
N LEU A 99 -1.78 -0.28 13.86
CA LEU A 99 -2.59 0.56 14.75
C LEU A 99 -2.93 -0.15 16.06
N VAL A 100 -3.37 -1.41 16.00
CA VAL A 100 -3.65 -2.21 17.21
C VAL A 100 -2.39 -2.37 18.07
N TYR A 101 -1.23 -2.58 17.44
CA TYR A 101 0.04 -2.72 18.14
C TYR A 101 0.46 -1.42 18.84
N VAL A 102 0.53 -0.29 18.11
CA VAL A 102 1.00 0.99 18.68
C VAL A 102 0.01 1.57 19.70
N GLN A 103 -1.29 1.29 19.56
CA GLN A 103 -2.31 1.69 20.55
C GLN A 103 -2.20 0.93 21.87
N GLY A 104 -1.42 -0.16 21.93
CA GLY A 104 -1.06 -0.84 23.17
C GLY A 104 -0.07 -0.07 24.06
N PHE A 105 0.51 1.02 23.56
CA PHE A 105 1.47 1.88 24.27
C PHE A 105 0.87 3.26 24.54
N GLU A 106 1.34 3.95 25.57
CA GLU A 106 0.86 5.28 25.93
C GLU A 106 1.17 6.30 24.83
N MET A 107 0.20 7.16 24.51
CA MET A 107 0.38 8.20 23.49
C MET A 107 1.50 9.16 23.92
N GLY A 108 2.43 9.44 23.01
CA GLY A 108 3.63 10.22 23.29
C GLY A 108 4.90 9.46 22.90
N PRO A 109 6.05 9.71 23.56
CA PRO A 109 7.33 9.12 23.21
C PRO A 109 7.31 7.58 23.14
N GLU A 110 6.62 6.92 24.07
CA GLU A 110 6.56 5.45 24.13
C GLU A 110 5.93 4.85 22.87
N ARG A 111 4.78 5.38 22.44
CA ARG A 111 4.11 4.93 21.22
C ARG A 111 4.93 5.19 19.95
N VAL A 112 5.61 6.33 19.88
CA VAL A 112 6.49 6.62 18.74
C VAL A 112 7.69 5.65 18.74
N GLN A 113 8.29 5.35 19.90
CA GLN A 113 9.33 4.32 20.02
C GLN A 113 8.84 2.94 19.60
N ALA A 114 7.61 2.56 19.94
CA ALA A 114 7.02 1.30 19.49
C ALA A 114 6.87 1.26 17.96
N LEU A 115 6.42 2.36 17.35
CA LEU A 115 6.32 2.51 15.90
C LEU A 115 7.70 2.43 15.22
N MET A 116 8.71 3.12 15.76
CA MET A 116 10.09 3.06 15.29
C MET A 116 10.62 1.62 15.35
N ALA A 117 10.44 0.93 16.48
CA ALA A 117 10.90 -0.43 16.67
C ALA A 117 10.28 -1.40 15.63
N PHE A 118 8.97 -1.28 15.45
CA PHE A 118 8.25 -2.06 14.46
C PHE A 118 8.75 -1.79 13.03
N GLN A 119 8.82 -0.51 12.63
CA GLN A 119 9.16 -0.14 11.25
C GLN A 119 10.62 -0.48 10.93
N MET A 120 11.52 -0.32 11.91
CA MET A 120 12.91 -0.72 11.75
C MET A 120 13.04 -2.23 11.60
N MET A 121 12.34 -3.01 12.43
CA MET A 121 12.34 -4.48 12.34
C MET A 121 11.82 -4.96 10.98
N LEU A 122 10.72 -4.39 10.49
CA LEU A 122 10.19 -4.70 9.17
C LEU A 122 11.19 -4.36 8.07
N GLY A 123 11.84 -3.20 8.17
CA GLY A 123 12.87 -2.77 7.23
C GLY A 123 14.08 -3.71 7.19
N LEU A 124 14.68 -4.00 8.35
CA LEU A 124 15.84 -4.89 8.49
C LEU A 124 15.52 -6.32 8.09
N PHE A 125 14.33 -6.82 8.43
CA PHE A 125 13.87 -8.13 8.01
C PHE A 125 13.76 -8.19 6.49
N SER A 126 13.15 -7.19 5.85
CA SER A 126 13.01 -7.11 4.40
C SER A 126 14.37 -7.03 3.68
N ILE A 127 15.30 -6.20 4.19
CA ILE A 127 16.67 -6.11 3.67
C ILE A 127 17.37 -7.47 3.75
N THR A 128 17.23 -8.16 4.88
CA THR A 128 17.85 -9.47 5.11
C THR A 128 17.32 -10.49 4.09
N LEU A 129 16.00 -10.50 3.85
CA LEU A 129 15.40 -11.40 2.85
C LEU A 129 15.81 -11.08 1.42
N GLY A 130 15.92 -9.80 1.06
CA GLY A 130 16.42 -9.37 -0.25
C GLY A 130 17.89 -9.71 -0.45
N ALA A 131 18.74 -9.44 0.54
CA ALA A 131 20.18 -9.71 0.47
C ALA A 131 20.49 -11.21 0.41
N THR A 132 19.73 -12.04 1.13
CA THR A 132 19.92 -13.51 1.18
C THR A 132 19.17 -14.26 0.09
N LYS A 133 18.30 -13.58 -0.68
CA LYS A 133 17.40 -14.19 -1.67
C LYS A 133 16.46 -15.25 -1.07
N LEU A 134 16.07 -15.06 0.19
CA LEU A 134 15.22 -16.00 0.94
C LEU A 134 13.74 -15.59 0.99
N ALA A 135 13.37 -14.44 0.44
CA ALA A 135 11.99 -13.92 0.48
C ALA A 135 10.95 -14.99 0.08
N ASN A 136 11.14 -15.63 -1.08
CA ASN A 136 10.23 -16.66 -1.57
C ASN A 136 10.19 -17.91 -0.67
N LYS A 137 11.31 -18.27 -0.01
CA LYS A 137 11.35 -19.46 0.87
C LYS A 137 10.59 -19.22 2.18
N VAL A 138 10.72 -18.04 2.78
CA VAL A 138 10.16 -17.77 4.11
C VAL A 138 8.64 -17.86 4.12
N VAL A 139 7.97 -17.34 3.09
CA VAL A 139 6.49 -17.33 3.05
C VAL A 139 5.91 -18.69 2.68
N HIS A 140 6.65 -19.54 1.96
CA HIS A 140 6.23 -20.90 1.67
C HIS A 140 6.23 -21.83 2.89
N VAL A 141 6.96 -21.50 3.95
CA VAL A 141 6.99 -22.28 5.20
C VAL A 141 5.74 -22.04 6.06
N ILE A 142 5.03 -20.94 5.85
CA ILE A 142 3.86 -20.60 6.66
C ILE A 142 2.65 -21.42 6.18
N PRO A 143 1.89 -22.07 7.07
CA PRO A 143 0.67 -22.80 6.69
C PRO A 143 -0.34 -21.92 5.94
N THR A 144 -1.03 -22.51 4.96
CA THR A 144 -2.03 -21.81 4.12
C THR A 144 -3.18 -21.25 4.95
N ALA A 145 -3.64 -21.99 5.97
CA ALA A 145 -4.63 -21.53 6.94
C ALA A 145 -4.21 -20.23 7.66
N ILE A 146 -2.95 -20.15 8.11
CA ILE A 146 -2.44 -18.97 8.83
C ILE A 146 -2.31 -17.79 7.86
N LYS A 147 -1.73 -18.01 6.68
CA LYS A 147 -1.64 -16.96 5.65
C LYS A 147 -3.02 -16.40 5.30
N SER A 148 -3.97 -17.30 5.00
CA SER A 148 -5.36 -16.95 4.71
C SER A 148 -6.00 -16.14 5.85
N GLY A 149 -5.84 -16.60 7.10
CA GLY A 149 -6.41 -15.93 8.27
C GLY A 149 -5.82 -14.56 8.56
N ILE A 150 -4.50 -14.38 8.42
CA ILE A 150 -3.84 -13.09 8.62
C ILE A 150 -4.25 -12.09 7.54
N ILE A 151 -4.24 -12.50 6.26
CA ILE A 151 -4.62 -11.63 5.14
C ILE A 151 -6.11 -11.23 5.24
N MET A 152 -6.99 -12.19 5.55
CA MET A 152 -8.41 -11.92 5.72
C MET A 152 -8.67 -11.04 6.95
N GLY A 153 -8.01 -11.32 8.08
CA GLY A 153 -8.12 -10.54 9.30
C GLY A 153 -7.65 -9.10 9.14
N ALA A 154 -6.54 -8.88 8.44
CA ALA A 154 -6.05 -7.56 8.05
C ALA A 154 -7.12 -6.78 7.26
N GLY A 155 -7.75 -7.44 6.28
CA GLY A 155 -8.83 -6.84 5.49
C GLY A 155 -10.06 -6.46 6.33
N ILE A 156 -10.50 -7.35 7.21
CA ILE A 156 -11.63 -7.08 8.12
C ILE A 156 -11.27 -5.94 9.08
N ALA A 157 -10.08 -5.92 9.65
CA ALA A 157 -9.63 -4.88 10.57
C ALA A 157 -9.59 -3.48 9.90
N ALA A 158 -9.23 -3.42 8.62
CA ALA A 158 -9.26 -2.18 7.84
C ALA A 158 -10.68 -1.62 7.72
N VAL A 159 -11.64 -2.47 7.36
CA VAL A 159 -13.06 -2.09 7.28
C VAL A 159 -13.58 -1.71 8.66
N SER A 160 -13.31 -2.51 9.69
CA SER A 160 -13.73 -2.23 11.07
C SER A 160 -13.22 -0.88 11.59
N THR A 161 -12.03 -0.44 11.19
CA THR A 161 -11.48 0.86 11.60
C THR A 161 -12.28 2.05 11.05
N VAL A 162 -12.94 1.88 9.89
CA VAL A 162 -13.78 2.91 9.29
C VAL A 162 -15.15 3.01 9.98
N PHE A 163 -15.73 1.86 10.34
CA PHE A 163 -17.10 1.74 10.86
C PHE A 163 -17.21 1.62 12.39
N LYS A 164 -16.09 1.56 13.11
CA LYS A 164 -16.12 1.61 14.59
C LYS A 164 -16.62 2.97 15.07
N GLN A 165 -17.06 3.03 16.32
CA GLN A 165 -17.42 4.28 16.98
C GLN A 165 -16.24 5.29 16.94
N GLY A 166 -16.52 6.52 16.52
CA GLY A 166 -15.50 7.56 16.30
C GLY A 166 -14.68 7.34 15.02
N GLY A 167 -15.05 6.36 14.18
CA GLY A 167 -14.46 6.13 12.88
C GLY A 167 -14.88 7.18 11.85
N LYS A 168 -14.25 7.16 10.67
CA LYS A 168 -14.52 8.17 9.64
C LYS A 168 -15.95 8.10 9.08
N PHE A 169 -16.61 6.95 9.18
CA PHE A 169 -18.01 6.80 8.81
C PHE A 169 -18.95 7.65 9.67
N ASP A 170 -18.65 7.85 10.95
CA ASP A 170 -19.49 8.66 11.85
C ASP A 170 -19.45 10.16 11.45
N SER A 171 -18.34 10.62 10.87
CA SER A 171 -18.17 12.01 10.41
C SER A 171 -18.67 12.24 8.98
N PHE A 172 -18.55 11.24 8.10
CA PHE A 172 -18.88 11.35 6.68
C PHE A 172 -19.80 10.20 6.18
N PRO A 173 -20.93 9.92 6.85
CA PRO A 173 -21.73 8.73 6.56
C PRO A 173 -22.24 8.69 5.12
N TRP A 174 -22.71 9.82 4.58
CA TRP A 174 -23.27 9.89 3.25
C TRP A 174 -22.19 9.99 2.18
N THR A 175 -21.17 10.84 2.36
CA THR A 175 -20.10 10.93 1.37
C THR A 175 -19.35 9.62 1.24
N ILE A 176 -19.02 8.95 2.36
CA ILE A 176 -18.37 7.64 2.30
C ILE A 176 -19.27 6.62 1.60
N THR A 177 -20.58 6.58 1.92
CA THR A 177 -21.52 5.67 1.26
C THR A 177 -21.55 5.87 -0.26
N ILE A 178 -21.69 7.12 -0.72
CA ILE A 178 -21.74 7.48 -2.15
C ILE A 178 -20.40 7.15 -2.83
N ALA A 179 -19.29 7.60 -2.24
CA ALA A 179 -17.98 7.45 -2.81
C ALA A 179 -17.57 5.97 -2.90
N VAL A 180 -17.81 5.18 -1.86
CA VAL A 180 -17.55 3.73 -1.84
C VAL A 180 -18.44 3.02 -2.86
N GLY A 181 -19.75 3.32 -2.89
CA GLY A 181 -20.67 2.70 -3.85
C GLY A 181 -20.23 2.92 -5.30
N ILE A 182 -19.84 4.15 -5.64
CA ILE A 182 -19.32 4.49 -6.96
C ILE A 182 -17.96 3.83 -7.19
N ALA A 183 -17.06 3.77 -6.20
CA ALA A 183 -15.78 3.09 -6.32
C ALA A 183 -15.93 1.62 -6.70
N PHE A 184 -16.75 0.88 -5.97
CA PHE A 184 -17.00 -0.53 -6.25
C PHE A 184 -17.64 -0.73 -7.62
N TYR A 185 -18.56 0.16 -8.02
CA TYR A 185 -19.15 0.10 -9.34
C TYR A 185 -18.12 0.36 -10.45
N LEU A 186 -17.28 1.39 -10.32
CA LEU A 186 -16.27 1.71 -11.34
C LEU A 186 -15.17 0.64 -11.45
N ILE A 187 -14.77 0.03 -10.32
CA ILE A 187 -13.64 -0.90 -10.26
C ILE A 187 -14.07 -2.34 -10.55
N TYR A 188 -15.17 -2.82 -9.96
CA TYR A 188 -15.52 -4.25 -9.96
C TYR A 188 -16.80 -4.60 -10.75
N SER A 189 -17.57 -3.62 -11.22
CA SER A 189 -18.81 -3.92 -11.94
C SER A 189 -18.55 -4.43 -13.36
N LYS A 190 -19.10 -5.62 -13.66
CA LYS A 190 -19.18 -6.14 -15.04
C LYS A 190 -19.98 -5.21 -15.95
N HIS A 191 -21.03 -4.57 -15.41
CA HIS A 191 -21.86 -3.66 -16.18
C HIS A 191 -21.07 -2.42 -16.62
N PHE A 192 -20.32 -1.79 -15.70
CA PHE A 192 -19.46 -0.67 -16.05
C PHE A 192 -18.34 -1.08 -17.03
N ALA A 193 -17.76 -2.26 -16.85
CA ALA A 193 -16.77 -2.80 -17.78
C ALA A 193 -17.30 -2.92 -19.23
N GLN A 194 -18.56 -3.29 -19.42
CA GLN A 194 -19.20 -3.32 -20.74
C GLN A 194 -19.48 -1.92 -21.29
N LEU A 195 -19.91 -0.98 -20.43
CA LEU A 195 -20.20 0.39 -20.84
C LEU A 195 -18.93 1.14 -21.27
N LYS A 196 -17.83 1.00 -20.52
CA LYS A 196 -16.56 1.65 -20.86
C LYS A 196 -15.97 1.14 -22.18
N ALA A 197 -16.22 -0.11 -22.55
CA ALA A 197 -15.80 -0.66 -23.85
C ALA A 197 -16.50 0.02 -25.04
N LYS A 198 -17.70 0.58 -24.83
CA LYS A 198 -18.52 1.22 -25.88
C LYS A 198 -18.44 2.75 -25.89
N ASN A 199 -18.01 3.37 -24.79
CA ASN A 199 -18.00 4.83 -24.63
C ASN A 199 -16.61 5.37 -24.26
N LYS A 200 -16.05 6.25 -25.10
CA LYS A 200 -14.71 6.83 -24.92
C LYS A 200 -14.57 7.64 -23.62
N VAL A 201 -15.62 8.34 -23.18
CA VAL A 201 -15.62 9.14 -21.95
C VAL A 201 -15.60 8.23 -20.73
N LEU A 202 -16.46 7.21 -20.71
CA LEU A 202 -16.48 6.24 -19.60
C LEU A 202 -15.18 5.41 -19.54
N ASN A 203 -14.57 5.15 -20.69
CA ASN A 203 -13.23 4.55 -20.76
C ASN A 203 -12.17 5.46 -20.13
N MET A 204 -12.21 6.76 -20.43
CA MET A 204 -11.30 7.73 -19.82
C MET A 204 -11.49 7.80 -18.30
N ILE A 205 -12.73 7.86 -17.81
CA ILE A 205 -13.04 7.84 -16.37
C ILE A 205 -12.51 6.56 -15.71
N GLY A 206 -12.74 5.39 -16.33
CA GLY A 206 -12.24 4.11 -15.82
C GLY A 206 -10.71 4.04 -15.75
N LYS A 207 -10.00 4.70 -16.67
CA LYS A 207 -8.53 4.79 -16.67
C LYS A 207 -7.97 5.69 -15.57
N LEU A 208 -8.77 6.60 -15.00
CA LEU A 208 -8.34 7.48 -13.92
C LEU A 208 -8.37 6.80 -12.54
N GLY A 209 -8.86 5.56 -12.46
CA GLY A 209 -8.92 4.80 -11.21
C GLY A 209 -9.83 5.46 -10.18
N ILE A 210 -9.33 5.66 -8.96
CA ILE A 210 -10.09 6.29 -7.86
C ILE A 210 -10.14 7.82 -7.93
N PHE A 211 -9.35 8.44 -8.80
CA PHE A 211 -9.25 9.89 -8.89
C PHE A 211 -10.60 10.62 -9.06
N PRO A 212 -11.51 10.19 -9.96
CA PRO A 212 -12.81 10.86 -10.13
C PRO A 212 -13.67 10.86 -8.86
N ILE A 213 -13.49 9.84 -8.01
CA ILE A 213 -14.26 9.67 -6.77
C ILE A 213 -13.76 10.63 -5.70
N ILE A 214 -12.46 10.90 -5.65
CA ILE A 214 -11.87 11.89 -4.74
C ILE A 214 -12.38 13.29 -5.11
N ILE A 215 -12.37 13.63 -6.40
CA ILE A 215 -12.92 14.92 -6.88
C ILE A 215 -14.41 15.03 -6.55
N LEU A 216 -15.16 13.94 -6.72
CA LEU A 216 -16.57 13.90 -6.32
C LEU A 216 -16.72 14.16 -4.82
N ALA A 217 -15.89 13.57 -3.96
CA ALA A 217 -15.94 13.76 -2.52
C ALA A 217 -15.71 15.23 -2.11
N VAL A 218 -14.80 15.95 -2.78
CA VAL A 218 -14.56 17.39 -2.55
C VAL A 218 -15.83 18.22 -2.72
N ILE A 219 -16.76 17.78 -3.58
CA ILE A 219 -18.02 18.48 -3.85
C ILE A 219 -19.15 17.95 -2.96
N VAL A 220 -19.27 16.62 -2.84
CA VAL A 220 -20.38 15.96 -2.14
C VAL A 220 -20.32 16.20 -0.63
N ALA A 221 -19.14 16.16 0.00
CA ALA A 221 -19.05 16.32 1.46
C ALA A 221 -19.52 17.71 1.94
N PRO A 222 -19.11 18.83 1.31
CA PRO A 222 -19.66 20.14 1.63
C PRO A 222 -21.14 20.29 1.31
N MET A 223 -21.61 19.73 0.19
CA MET A 223 -23.03 19.78 -0.18
C MET A 223 -23.95 19.11 0.84
N LEU A 224 -23.45 18.06 1.51
CA LEU A 224 -24.17 17.33 2.54
C LEU A 224 -23.92 17.88 3.96
N ALA A 225 -23.22 19.01 4.07
CA ALA A 225 -22.82 19.63 5.33
C ALA A 225 -22.00 18.72 6.26
N GLU A 226 -21.28 17.75 5.70
CA GLU A 226 -20.36 16.88 6.46
C GLU A 226 -18.99 17.55 6.68
N THR A 227 -18.64 18.54 5.87
CA THR A 227 -17.46 19.40 6.04
C THR A 227 -17.70 20.77 5.42
N GLU A 228 -16.81 21.72 5.70
CA GLU A 228 -16.79 23.02 5.04
C GLU A 228 -16.29 22.93 3.59
N TRP A 229 -16.69 23.89 2.75
CA TRP A 229 -16.14 24.06 1.42
C TRP A 229 -14.63 24.35 1.51
N PRO A 230 -13.80 23.75 0.64
CA PRO A 230 -12.36 24.01 0.65
C PRO A 230 -12.07 25.48 0.34
N THR A 231 -11.28 26.12 1.20
CA THR A 231 -10.71 27.44 0.91
C THR A 231 -9.35 27.23 0.25
N ILE A 232 -9.22 27.62 -1.02
CA ILE A 232 -8.00 27.41 -1.78
C ILE A 232 -6.95 28.45 -1.38
N GLU A 233 -5.85 27.97 -0.83
CA GLU A 233 -4.71 28.78 -0.43
C GLU A 233 -3.59 28.69 -1.47
N TRP A 234 -3.07 29.83 -1.90
CA TRP A 234 -1.95 29.91 -2.84
C TRP A 234 -0.63 30.00 -2.10
N GLY A 235 0.29 29.09 -2.42
CA GLY A 235 1.61 29.06 -1.80
C GLY A 235 2.27 27.69 -1.91
N ILE A 236 3.32 27.50 -1.12
CA ILE A 236 3.99 26.22 -0.91
C ILE A 236 3.58 25.72 0.48
N THR A 237 3.40 24.42 0.62
CA THR A 237 3.12 23.79 1.92
C THR A 237 4.24 24.08 2.92
N SER A 238 3.88 24.29 4.19
CA SER A 238 4.81 24.57 5.28
C SER A 238 4.86 23.41 6.30
N PRO A 239 5.50 22.28 5.97
CA PRO A 239 5.67 21.16 6.90
C PRO A 239 6.57 21.55 8.08
N ASN A 240 6.23 21.08 9.29
CA ASN A 240 7.02 21.35 10.50
C ASN A 240 8.06 20.25 10.74
N PHE A 241 9.13 20.24 9.92
CA PHE A 241 10.25 19.30 10.08
C PHE A 241 10.94 19.42 11.43
N LYS A 242 11.03 20.63 12.00
CA LYS A 242 11.66 20.85 13.30
C LYS A 242 10.94 20.07 14.39
N LEU A 243 9.61 20.21 14.46
CA LEU A 243 8.77 19.50 15.42
C LEU A 243 8.80 17.98 15.19
N MET A 244 8.70 17.55 13.93
CA MET A 244 8.83 16.14 13.56
C MET A 244 10.13 15.56 14.12
N PHE A 245 11.28 16.16 13.83
CA PHE A 245 12.58 15.66 14.31
C PHE A 245 12.72 15.74 15.83
N SER A 246 12.25 16.82 16.48
CA SER A 246 12.45 17.00 17.92
C SER A 246 11.52 16.18 18.81
N GLU A 247 10.36 15.74 18.31
CA GLU A 247 9.36 15.07 19.15
C GLU A 247 8.91 13.69 18.64
N TYR A 248 9.19 13.36 17.37
CA TYR A 248 8.67 12.14 16.73
C TYR A 248 9.73 11.28 16.05
N THR A 249 11.00 11.52 16.32
CA THR A 249 12.11 10.74 15.74
C THR A 249 13.15 10.39 16.79
N VAL A 250 14.07 9.49 16.42
CA VAL A 250 15.16 9.04 17.30
C VAL A 250 15.97 10.20 17.89
N PHE A 251 16.07 11.33 17.18
CA PHE A 251 16.82 12.50 17.62
C PHE A 251 16.16 13.25 18.78
N GLY A 252 14.83 13.18 18.87
CA GLY A 252 14.04 13.84 19.90
C GLY A 252 13.76 12.96 21.11
N ILE A 253 13.30 11.74 20.85
CA ILE A 253 12.79 10.83 21.89
C ILE A 253 13.73 9.66 22.20
N GLY A 254 14.86 9.56 21.51
CA GLY A 254 15.83 8.48 21.69
C GLY A 254 15.44 7.17 21.00
N PHE A 255 16.32 6.18 21.13
CA PHE A 255 16.16 4.88 20.51
C PHE A 255 15.18 3.99 21.29
N PRO A 256 14.36 3.15 20.63
CA PRO A 256 13.45 2.26 21.34
C PRO A 256 14.19 1.27 22.25
N PRO A 257 13.63 0.88 23.41
CA PRO A 257 14.18 -0.17 24.24
C PRO A 257 14.08 -1.54 23.55
N ALA A 258 15.02 -2.45 23.89
CA ALA A 258 15.08 -3.82 23.37
C ALA A 258 13.75 -4.60 23.49
N SER A 259 12.99 -4.35 24.55
CA SER A 259 11.68 -4.97 24.79
C SER A 259 10.66 -4.66 23.70
N MET A 260 10.68 -3.46 23.12
CA MET A 260 9.77 -3.08 22.02
C MET A 260 10.11 -3.80 20.71
N PHE A 261 11.38 -4.11 20.47
CA PHE A 261 11.77 -4.93 19.33
C PHE A 261 11.25 -6.36 19.46
N LEU A 262 11.32 -6.93 20.66
CA LEU A 262 10.82 -8.27 20.94
C LEU A 262 9.30 -8.35 20.85
N SER A 263 8.58 -7.36 21.39
CA SER A 263 7.11 -7.32 21.33
C SER A 263 6.57 -7.06 19.93
N ALA A 264 7.35 -6.38 19.06
CA ALA A 264 6.97 -6.13 17.67
C ALA A 264 7.04 -7.39 16.77
N ILE A 265 7.79 -8.43 17.14
CA ILE A 265 8.06 -9.60 16.28
C ILE A 265 6.78 -10.21 15.69
N PRO A 266 5.72 -10.53 16.47
CA PRO A 266 4.51 -11.12 15.91
C PRO A 266 3.85 -10.18 14.90
N THR A 267 3.74 -8.90 15.21
CA THR A 267 3.12 -7.92 14.31
C THR A 267 3.94 -7.76 13.02
N VAL A 268 5.27 -7.75 13.10
CA VAL A 268 6.17 -7.67 11.94
C VAL A 268 6.00 -8.89 11.02
N LEU A 269 5.89 -10.09 11.59
CA LEU A 269 5.63 -11.30 10.81
C LEU A 269 4.26 -11.26 10.13
N ALA A 270 3.20 -10.79 10.82
CA ALA A 270 1.88 -10.63 10.20
C ALA A 270 1.91 -9.59 9.07
N ALA A 271 2.54 -8.45 9.31
CA ALA A 271 2.69 -7.40 8.31
C ALA A 271 3.48 -7.89 7.10
N TYR A 272 4.52 -8.71 7.29
CA TYR A 272 5.29 -9.27 6.19
C TYR A 272 4.49 -10.29 5.37
N ILE A 273 3.67 -11.14 6.00
CA ILE A 273 2.77 -12.06 5.27
C ILE A 273 1.86 -11.28 4.32
N VAL A 274 1.31 -10.17 4.80
CA VAL A 274 0.44 -9.28 4.02
C VAL A 274 1.22 -8.58 2.91
N LEU A 275 2.35 -7.96 3.24
CA LEU A 275 3.24 -7.29 2.30
C LEU A 275 3.73 -8.22 1.18
N PHE A 276 3.95 -9.50 1.47
CA PHE A 276 4.37 -10.45 0.45
C PHE A 276 3.32 -10.63 -0.65
N GLY A 277 2.04 -10.49 -0.31
CA GLY A 277 0.96 -10.46 -1.30
C GLY A 277 1.14 -9.35 -2.33
N ASP A 278 1.62 -8.18 -1.91
CA ASP A 278 1.90 -7.05 -2.80
C ASP A 278 3.10 -7.33 -3.73
N VAL A 279 4.10 -8.07 -3.26
CA VAL A 279 5.25 -8.48 -4.10
C VAL A 279 4.79 -9.44 -5.19
N LEU A 280 4.02 -10.48 -4.84
CA LEU A 280 3.44 -11.41 -5.81
C LEU A 280 2.52 -10.71 -6.80
N GLN A 281 1.72 -9.75 -6.33
CA GLN A 281 0.83 -8.99 -7.18
C GLN A 281 1.61 -8.10 -8.16
N SER A 282 2.72 -7.51 -7.73
CA SER A 282 3.60 -6.72 -8.61
C SER A 282 4.16 -7.59 -9.73
N GLU A 283 4.68 -8.78 -9.38
CA GLU A 283 5.21 -9.75 -10.33
C GLU A 283 4.15 -10.14 -11.37
N ALA A 284 2.96 -10.56 -10.94
CA ALA A 284 1.89 -10.97 -11.85
C ALA A 284 1.41 -9.84 -12.78
N ILE A 285 1.28 -8.61 -12.28
CA ILE A 285 0.87 -7.46 -13.10
C ILE A 285 1.95 -7.14 -14.15
N LEU A 286 3.23 -7.22 -13.77
CA LEU A 286 4.34 -6.89 -14.66
C LEU A 286 4.59 -7.99 -15.70
N GLU A 287 4.44 -9.28 -15.34
CA GLU A 287 4.50 -10.40 -16.30
C GLU A 287 3.46 -10.24 -17.41
N GLU A 288 2.20 -9.93 -17.04
CA GLU A 288 1.14 -9.66 -18.01
C GLU A 288 1.48 -8.46 -18.91
N ALA A 289 2.09 -7.42 -18.35
CA ALA A 289 2.49 -6.23 -19.10
C ALA A 289 3.69 -6.48 -20.03
N ASP A 290 4.63 -7.35 -19.65
CA ASP A 290 5.82 -7.73 -20.44
C ASP A 290 5.40 -8.54 -21.68
N GLU A 291 4.44 -9.46 -21.54
CA GLU A 291 3.86 -10.23 -22.65
C GLU A 291 3.24 -9.34 -23.74
N ASP A 292 2.57 -8.24 -23.34
CA ASP A 292 1.91 -7.30 -24.24
C ASP A 292 2.86 -6.27 -24.88
N ARG A 293 4.09 -6.11 -24.36
CA ARG A 293 5.07 -5.11 -24.81
C ARG A 293 6.46 -5.71 -25.03
N PRO A 294 6.62 -6.61 -26.02
CA PRO A 294 7.91 -7.25 -26.31
C PRO A 294 9.02 -6.28 -26.78
N ASP A 295 8.69 -5.01 -27.04
CA ASP A 295 9.67 -3.96 -27.40
C ASP A 295 10.44 -3.40 -26.19
N GLU A 296 10.10 -3.79 -24.96
CA GLU A 296 10.87 -3.48 -23.76
C GLU A 296 10.88 -4.68 -22.83
N LYS A 297 12.07 -5.06 -22.37
CA LYS A 297 12.20 -6.03 -21.30
C LYS A 297 11.97 -5.36 -19.94
N ILE A 298 10.92 -5.77 -19.24
CA ILE A 298 10.68 -5.37 -17.85
C ILE A 298 11.54 -6.22 -16.92
N ASP A 299 12.60 -5.63 -16.35
CA ASP A 299 13.40 -6.29 -15.30
C ASP A 299 12.76 -6.03 -13.93
N TYR A 300 11.92 -6.95 -13.48
CA TYR A 300 11.47 -7.01 -12.08
C TYR A 300 12.32 -8.02 -11.31
N ASP A 301 12.91 -7.59 -10.19
CA ASP A 301 13.61 -8.47 -9.26
C ASP A 301 13.04 -8.29 -7.85
N PRO A 302 12.31 -9.29 -7.31
CA PRO A 302 11.77 -9.23 -5.96
C PRO A 302 12.83 -8.92 -4.90
N ASN A 303 14.08 -9.37 -5.08
CA ASN A 303 15.15 -9.13 -4.11
C ASN A 303 15.56 -7.65 -4.09
N ARG A 304 15.67 -7.04 -5.27
CA ARG A 304 15.91 -5.60 -5.40
C ARG A 304 14.76 -4.80 -4.79
N ALA A 305 13.51 -5.19 -5.05
CA ALA A 305 12.36 -4.55 -4.42
C ALA A 305 12.48 -4.61 -2.88
N HIS A 306 12.80 -5.77 -2.31
CA HIS A 306 13.02 -5.96 -0.86
C HIS A 306 14.10 -5.07 -0.27
N LEU A 307 15.21 -4.88 -0.98
CA LEU A 307 16.26 -3.95 -0.56
C LEU A 307 15.77 -2.50 -0.57
N ILE A 308 14.97 -2.10 -1.57
CA ILE A 308 14.45 -0.73 -1.69
C ILE A 308 13.42 -0.45 -0.60
N PHE A 309 12.31 -1.20 -0.52
CA PHE A 309 11.29 -0.91 0.49
C PHE A 309 11.77 -1.23 1.91
N GLY A 310 12.67 -2.21 2.07
CA GLY A 310 13.32 -2.48 3.35
C GLY A 310 14.20 -1.32 3.81
N GLY A 311 15.01 -0.77 2.90
CA GLY A 311 15.82 0.43 3.14
C GLY A 311 14.96 1.65 3.47
N ARG A 312 13.88 1.89 2.72
CA ARG A 312 12.92 2.96 3.00
C ARG A 312 12.37 2.85 4.42
N ASN A 313 11.90 1.68 4.84
CA ASN A 313 11.39 1.48 6.21
C ASN A 313 12.47 1.65 7.28
N ALA A 314 13.66 1.09 7.08
CA ALA A 314 14.75 1.19 8.05
C ALA A 314 15.24 2.63 8.24
N ILE A 315 15.26 3.43 7.17
CA ILE A 315 15.62 4.84 7.28
C ILE A 315 14.47 5.63 7.91
N MET A 316 13.24 5.47 7.39
CA MET A 316 12.07 6.18 7.93
C MET A 316 11.83 5.89 9.40
N SER A 317 12.10 4.67 9.90
CA SER A 317 11.98 4.36 11.32
C SER A 317 12.86 5.23 12.23
N LEU A 318 13.91 5.86 11.68
CA LEU A 318 14.78 6.76 12.43
C LEU A 318 14.43 8.22 12.23
N ILE A 319 14.07 8.62 11.01
CA ILE A 319 13.98 10.04 10.62
C ILE A 319 12.55 10.55 10.39
N GLY A 320 11.55 9.68 10.45
CA GLY A 320 10.14 10.02 10.26
C GLY A 320 9.28 8.77 10.28
N PRO A 321 9.10 8.12 11.44
CA PRO A 321 8.38 6.86 11.55
C PRO A 321 6.91 7.04 11.15
N ASP A 322 6.41 6.14 10.30
CA ASP A 322 5.13 6.30 9.62
C ASP A 322 4.23 5.07 9.84
N VAL A 323 2.98 5.32 10.26
CA VAL A 323 1.95 4.30 10.48
C VAL A 323 1.45 3.65 9.19
N THR A 324 1.71 4.26 8.03
CA THR A 324 1.39 3.67 6.72
C THR A 324 2.52 2.81 6.17
N MET A 325 3.74 3.00 6.71
CA MET A 325 4.99 2.35 6.30
C MET A 325 5.35 2.57 4.82
N ALA A 326 6.53 2.10 4.43
CA ALA A 326 6.99 2.13 3.05
C ALA A 326 6.70 0.77 2.37
N GLY A 327 5.57 0.65 1.69
CA GLY A 327 5.17 -0.56 0.97
C GLY A 327 5.74 -0.67 -0.45
N PRO A 328 5.78 -1.89 -1.00
CA PRO A 328 6.33 -2.16 -2.33
C PRO A 328 5.40 -1.74 -3.47
N LEU A 329 4.09 -1.67 -3.25
CA LEU A 329 3.10 -1.55 -4.31
C LEU A 329 1.93 -0.63 -3.90
N TRP A 330 1.50 0.21 -4.83
CA TRP A 330 0.17 0.78 -4.86
C TRP A 330 -0.61 0.15 -6.02
N ALA A 331 -1.32 -0.94 -5.72
CA ALA A 331 -1.89 -1.83 -6.74
C ALA A 331 -2.79 -1.10 -7.75
N ALA A 332 -3.71 -0.26 -7.27
CA ALA A 332 -4.65 0.45 -8.14
C ALA A 332 -3.95 1.35 -9.17
N MET A 333 -2.96 2.13 -8.72
CA MET A 333 -2.20 3.01 -9.62
C MET A 333 -1.23 2.24 -10.49
N HIS A 334 -0.64 1.16 -9.97
CA HIS A 334 0.23 0.30 -10.77
C HIS A 334 -0.53 -0.35 -11.93
N VAL A 335 -1.76 -0.82 -11.72
CA VAL A 335 -2.64 -1.31 -12.78
C VAL A 335 -2.96 -0.21 -13.79
N VAL A 336 -3.29 1.01 -13.34
CA VAL A 336 -3.58 2.13 -14.27
C VAL A 336 -2.37 2.44 -15.16
N ILE A 337 -1.17 2.50 -14.59
CA ILE A 337 0.08 2.76 -15.32
C ILE A 337 0.39 1.63 -16.30
N THR A 338 0.28 0.37 -15.86
CA THR A 338 0.56 -0.80 -16.72
C THR A 338 -0.47 -0.97 -17.83
N GLU A 339 -1.74 -0.67 -17.59
CA GLU A 339 -2.78 -0.64 -18.63
C GLU A 339 -2.57 0.48 -19.66
N ARG A 340 -1.98 1.62 -19.26
CA ARG A 340 -1.53 2.65 -20.21
C ARG A 340 -0.31 2.17 -20.98
N TYR A 341 0.63 1.51 -20.32
CA TYR A 341 1.83 0.94 -20.93
C TYR A 341 1.50 -0.09 -22.02
N LYS A 342 0.53 -0.97 -21.78
CA LYS A 342 0.03 -1.98 -22.74
C LYS A 342 -0.59 -1.37 -24.01
N GLN A 343 -0.95 -0.08 -24.02
CA GLN A 343 -1.45 0.63 -25.21
C GLN A 343 -0.35 0.98 -26.24
N GLY A 344 0.91 0.59 -25.97
CA GLY A 344 2.03 0.65 -26.92
C GLY A 344 3.01 1.78 -26.67
N LYS A 345 4.19 1.68 -27.32
CA LYS A 345 5.36 2.58 -27.15
C LYS A 345 5.05 4.07 -27.33
N LYS A 346 4.07 4.39 -28.18
CA LYS A 346 3.61 5.77 -28.39
C LYS A 346 2.88 6.32 -27.15
N ALA A 347 2.00 5.51 -26.57
CA ALA A 347 1.26 5.86 -25.36
C ALA A 347 2.24 6.03 -24.19
N MET A 348 3.09 5.04 -23.94
CA MET A 348 4.11 5.11 -22.90
C MET A 348 5.39 4.45 -23.40
N ASN A 349 6.50 5.19 -23.41
CA ASN A 349 7.75 4.68 -23.95
C ASN A 349 8.33 3.58 -23.06
N SER A 350 8.30 3.79 -21.74
CA SER A 350 8.73 2.82 -20.74
C SER A 350 7.87 2.82 -19.50
N VAL A 351 7.72 1.65 -18.87
CA VAL A 351 7.02 1.49 -17.58
C VAL A 351 7.64 2.39 -16.50
N PHE A 352 8.96 2.60 -16.52
CA PHE A 352 9.65 3.56 -15.64
C PHE A 352 9.26 5.01 -15.91
N GLY A 353 8.91 5.33 -17.15
CA GLY A 353 8.34 6.62 -17.52
C GLY A 353 7.01 6.86 -16.83
N GLY A 354 6.11 5.88 -16.84
CA GLY A 354 4.82 5.98 -16.16
C GLY A 354 4.96 6.04 -14.64
N SER A 355 5.65 5.06 -14.04
CA SER A 355 5.79 4.98 -12.58
C SER A 355 6.58 6.16 -11.99
N GLY A 356 7.66 6.56 -12.66
CA GLY A 356 8.49 7.67 -12.26
C GLY A 356 7.78 9.02 -12.40
N SER A 357 7.16 9.29 -13.54
CA SER A 357 6.46 10.56 -13.75
C SER A 357 5.29 10.71 -12.78
N PHE A 358 4.56 9.62 -12.51
CA PHE A 358 3.49 9.60 -11.51
C PHE A 358 4.01 9.99 -10.12
N ARG A 359 5.09 9.36 -9.62
CA ARG A 359 5.63 9.67 -8.28
C ARG A 359 6.32 11.02 -8.18
N TRP A 360 6.93 11.52 -9.26
CA TRP A 360 7.33 12.93 -9.33
C TRP A 360 6.12 13.87 -9.23
N GLY A 361 5.01 13.50 -9.86
CA GLY A 361 3.73 14.20 -9.77
C GLY A 361 3.21 14.24 -8.34
N THR A 362 3.13 13.09 -7.66
CA THR A 362 2.67 13.07 -6.26
C THR A 362 3.56 13.91 -5.37
N ASN A 363 4.89 13.84 -5.55
CA ASN A 363 5.85 14.62 -4.76
C ASN A 363 5.73 16.14 -5.02
N THR A 364 5.51 16.57 -6.27
CA THR A 364 5.19 17.98 -6.55
C THR A 364 3.84 18.37 -5.94
N GLY A 365 2.82 17.52 -6.05
CA GLY A 365 1.49 17.79 -5.51
C GLY A 365 1.51 18.03 -4.00
N LEU A 366 2.35 17.31 -3.26
CA LEU A 366 2.57 17.50 -1.83
C LEU A 366 3.19 18.87 -1.48
N LEU A 367 3.88 19.53 -2.41
CA LEU A 367 4.47 20.86 -2.21
C LEU A 367 3.47 21.99 -2.51
N LEU A 368 2.44 21.73 -3.32
CA LEU A 368 1.51 22.75 -3.82
C LEU A 368 0.36 22.93 -2.82
N LEU A 369 0.41 24.04 -2.06
CA LEU A 369 -0.64 24.39 -1.10
C LEU A 369 -2.06 24.46 -1.70
N PRO A 370 -2.27 24.90 -2.96
CA PRO A 370 -3.60 24.87 -3.57
C PRO A 370 -4.20 23.47 -3.64
N ILE A 371 -3.37 22.46 -3.91
CA ILE A 371 -3.83 21.07 -4.00
C ILE A 371 -4.09 20.53 -2.60
N VAL A 372 -3.19 20.81 -1.64
CA VAL A 372 -3.36 20.37 -0.25
C VAL A 372 -4.61 20.97 0.38
N SER A 373 -4.83 22.28 0.23
CA SER A 373 -6.00 22.99 0.77
C SER A 373 -7.32 22.54 0.11
N LEU A 374 -7.30 22.17 -1.17
CA LEU A 374 -8.45 21.58 -1.88
C LEU A 374 -8.91 20.26 -1.24
N VAL A 375 -7.97 19.39 -0.87
CA VAL A 375 -8.28 18.02 -0.44
C VAL A 375 -8.30 17.83 1.08
N LYS A 376 -7.72 18.78 1.84
CA LYS A 376 -7.68 18.76 3.31
C LYS A 376 -9.03 18.44 3.96
N PRO A 377 -10.17 19.03 3.52
CA PRO A 377 -11.48 18.74 4.14
C PRO A 377 -11.95 17.28 3.94
N ILE A 378 -11.45 16.57 2.93
CA ILE A 378 -11.92 15.23 2.55
C ILE A 378 -10.90 14.12 2.80
N LEU A 379 -9.79 14.39 3.50
CA LEU A 379 -8.78 13.38 3.80
C LEU A 379 -9.34 12.17 4.55
N GLY A 380 -10.32 12.39 5.43
CA GLY A 380 -11.03 11.31 6.13
C GLY A 380 -11.80 10.39 5.17
N VAL A 381 -12.42 10.94 4.13
CA VAL A 381 -13.13 10.18 3.09
C VAL A 381 -12.13 9.41 2.22
N ALA A 382 -11.04 10.05 1.80
CA ALA A 382 -9.99 9.40 1.00
C ALA A 382 -9.35 8.22 1.75
N LEU A 383 -9.12 8.37 3.05
CA LEU A 383 -8.66 7.28 3.92
C LEU A 383 -9.69 6.14 3.99
N ALA A 384 -10.96 6.46 4.24
CA ALA A 384 -12.03 5.47 4.33
C ALA A 384 -12.18 4.65 3.04
N LEU A 385 -12.15 5.32 1.88
CA LEU A 385 -12.15 4.68 0.56
C LEU A 385 -10.99 3.70 0.41
N THR A 386 -9.78 4.14 0.77
CA THR A 386 -8.56 3.34 0.67
C THR A 386 -8.67 2.07 1.53
N LEU A 387 -9.10 2.20 2.79
CA LEU A 387 -9.22 1.08 3.73
C LEU A 387 -10.33 0.09 3.33
N ILE A 388 -11.48 0.57 2.84
CA ILE A 388 -12.61 -0.31 2.46
C ILE A 388 -12.27 -1.09 1.18
N ILE A 389 -11.74 -0.41 0.14
CA ILE A 389 -11.38 -1.06 -1.12
C ILE A 389 -10.30 -2.13 -0.86
N GLN A 390 -9.27 -1.78 -0.08
CA GLN A 390 -8.22 -2.74 0.26
C GLN A 390 -8.71 -3.87 1.17
N GLY A 391 -9.63 -3.57 2.08
CA GLY A 391 -10.29 -4.57 2.92
C GLY A 391 -10.99 -5.64 2.10
N PHE A 392 -11.75 -5.23 1.08
CA PHE A 392 -12.40 -6.15 0.14
C PHE A 392 -11.41 -7.04 -0.62
N VAL A 393 -10.34 -6.44 -1.18
CA VAL A 393 -9.30 -7.18 -1.90
C VAL A 393 -8.61 -8.19 -0.99
N SER A 394 -8.27 -7.77 0.23
CA SER A 394 -7.55 -8.61 1.20
C SER A 394 -8.42 -9.79 1.64
N VAL A 395 -9.70 -9.59 1.93
CA VAL A 395 -10.62 -10.70 2.24
C VAL A 395 -10.71 -11.68 1.07
N ARG A 396 -10.84 -11.18 -0.17
CA ARG A 396 -10.87 -12.03 -1.37
C ARG A 396 -9.58 -12.84 -1.53
N ILE A 397 -8.41 -12.21 -1.39
CA ILE A 397 -7.10 -12.88 -1.50
C ILE A 397 -6.95 -13.92 -0.38
N GLY A 398 -7.34 -13.57 0.85
CA GLY A 398 -7.33 -14.50 1.98
C GLY A 398 -8.13 -15.76 1.68
N VAL A 399 -9.35 -15.61 1.13
CA VAL A 399 -10.20 -16.75 0.71
C VAL A 399 -9.52 -17.60 -0.38
N LEU A 400 -8.89 -16.98 -1.39
CA LEU A 400 -8.20 -17.69 -2.47
C LEU A 400 -6.90 -18.40 -2.03
N GLU A 401 -6.27 -17.91 -0.96
CA GLU A 401 -5.07 -18.51 -0.39
C GLU A 401 -5.38 -19.82 0.37
N SER A 402 -6.58 -19.95 0.93
CA SER A 402 -7.05 -21.20 1.55
C SER A 402 -7.10 -22.33 0.53
N LYS A 403 -6.62 -23.52 0.91
CA LYS A 403 -6.58 -24.72 0.04
C LYS A 403 -7.57 -25.80 0.44
N SER A 404 -8.29 -25.62 1.54
CA SER A 404 -9.35 -26.52 2.01
C SER A 404 -10.44 -25.75 2.78
N GLN A 405 -11.58 -26.40 3.03
CA GLN A 405 -12.62 -25.83 3.89
C GLN A 405 -12.13 -25.66 5.34
N LYS A 406 -11.27 -26.57 5.81
CA LYS A 406 -10.61 -26.46 7.12
C LYS A 406 -9.71 -25.23 7.20
N ASP A 407 -8.96 -24.93 6.13
CA ASP A 407 -8.15 -23.69 6.06
C ASP A 407 -9.03 -22.46 6.24
N LEU A 408 -10.18 -22.40 5.55
CA LEU A 408 -11.13 -21.28 5.68
C LEU A 408 -11.70 -21.16 7.10
N GLY A 409 -12.04 -22.28 7.74
CA GLY A 409 -12.52 -22.31 9.11
C GLY A 409 -11.47 -21.76 10.10
N ILE A 410 -10.23 -22.24 10.00
CA ILE A 410 -9.10 -21.74 10.81
C ILE A 410 -8.86 -20.26 10.53
N ALA A 411 -8.86 -19.87 9.25
CA ALA A 411 -8.65 -18.50 8.82
C ALA A 411 -9.69 -17.54 9.41
N GLY A 412 -10.97 -17.96 9.46
CA GLY A 412 -12.05 -17.19 10.09
C GLY A 412 -11.79 -16.90 11.57
N VAL A 413 -11.32 -17.91 12.33
CA VAL A 413 -10.97 -17.75 13.75
C VAL A 413 -9.76 -16.83 13.91
N ILE A 414 -8.70 -17.04 13.12
CA ILE A 414 -7.50 -16.18 13.14
C ILE A 414 -7.91 -14.73 12.84
N ALA A 415 -8.75 -14.50 11.84
CA ALA A 415 -9.19 -13.18 11.44
C ALA A 415 -9.95 -12.46 12.57
N ALA A 416 -10.88 -13.16 13.24
CA ALA A 416 -11.63 -12.59 14.36
C ALA A 416 -10.71 -12.24 15.55
N VAL A 417 -9.79 -13.15 15.91
CA VAL A 417 -8.83 -12.92 17.01
C VAL A 417 -7.89 -11.77 16.66
N LEU A 418 -7.44 -11.67 15.41
CA LEU A 418 -6.58 -10.59 14.94
C LEU A 418 -7.25 -9.23 15.10
N VAL A 419 -8.52 -9.09 14.70
CA VAL A 419 -9.28 -7.84 14.80
C VAL A 419 -9.48 -7.43 16.27
N ILE A 420 -9.73 -8.38 17.17
CA ILE A 420 -10.12 -8.09 18.57
C ILE A 420 -8.92 -8.02 19.52
N LYS A 421 -7.92 -8.88 19.33
CA LYS A 421 -6.81 -9.12 20.26
C LYS A 421 -5.43 -8.85 19.65
N GLY A 422 -5.34 -8.57 18.35
CA GLY A 422 -4.08 -8.27 17.65
C GLY A 422 -3.29 -9.51 17.20
N ALA A 423 -2.17 -9.24 16.52
CA ALA A 423 -1.40 -10.25 15.79
C ALA A 423 -0.81 -11.35 16.70
N THR A 424 -0.33 -11.01 17.90
CA THR A 424 0.27 -11.98 18.84
C THR A 424 -0.69 -13.11 19.18
N TRP A 425 -1.94 -12.77 19.55
CA TRP A 425 -2.97 -13.76 19.84
C TRP A 425 -3.40 -14.52 18.60
N ALA A 426 -3.51 -13.83 17.45
CA ALA A 426 -3.88 -14.45 16.19
C ALA A 426 -2.88 -15.52 15.74
N PHE A 427 -1.57 -15.27 15.88
CA PHE A 427 -0.54 -16.27 15.60
C PHE A 427 -0.58 -17.44 16.58
N GLY A 428 -0.70 -17.18 17.89
CA GLY A 428 -0.79 -18.24 18.89
C GLY A 428 -1.96 -19.17 18.61
N VAL A 429 -3.15 -18.61 18.42
CA VAL A 429 -4.37 -19.37 18.07
C VAL A 429 -4.20 -20.08 16.73
N GLY A 430 -3.66 -19.40 15.71
CA GLY A 430 -3.47 -19.98 14.38
C GLY A 430 -2.52 -21.18 14.38
N ILE A 431 -1.39 -21.08 15.08
CA ILE A 431 -0.43 -22.18 15.23
C ILE A 431 -1.08 -23.36 15.95
N ILE A 432 -1.74 -23.10 17.09
CA ILE A 432 -2.38 -24.16 17.88
C ILE A 432 -3.48 -24.86 17.07
N LEU A 433 -4.39 -24.10 16.44
CA LEU A 433 -5.48 -24.68 15.66
C LEU A 433 -4.98 -25.47 14.45
N THR A 434 -4.00 -24.92 13.73
CA THR A 434 -3.40 -25.62 12.58
C THR A 434 -2.71 -26.91 13.03
N LEU A 435 -2.03 -26.90 14.18
CA LEU A 435 -1.40 -28.10 14.75
C LEU A 435 -2.41 -29.13 15.22
N LEU A 436 -3.49 -28.71 15.88
CA LEU A 436 -4.53 -29.63 16.36
C LEU A 436 -5.31 -30.26 15.21
N LEU A 437 -5.59 -29.52 14.14
CA LEU A 437 -6.41 -30.00 13.02
C LEU A 437 -5.61 -30.77 11.96
N TYR A 438 -4.34 -30.40 11.73
CA TYR A 438 -3.50 -31.05 10.70
C TYR A 438 -2.41 -31.95 11.26
N GLY A 439 -2.05 -31.85 12.55
CA GLY A 439 -1.04 -32.69 13.18
C GLY A 439 0.28 -32.71 12.39
N LYS A 440 0.69 -33.90 11.94
CA LYS A 440 1.92 -34.10 11.14
C LYS A 440 1.88 -33.40 9.77
N ASN A 441 0.69 -33.04 9.28
CA ASN A 441 0.49 -32.36 8.00
C ASN A 441 0.48 -30.83 8.13
N PHE A 442 0.93 -30.26 9.26
CA PHE A 442 0.96 -28.82 9.53
C PHE A 442 1.54 -27.96 8.37
N PHE A 443 2.61 -28.45 7.73
CA PHE A 443 3.28 -27.76 6.63
C PHE A 443 2.78 -28.17 5.23
N LYS A 444 1.89 -29.17 5.13
CA LYS A 444 1.29 -29.56 3.85
C LYS A 444 0.17 -28.59 3.50
N LYS A 445 0.18 -28.08 2.26
CA LYS A 445 -0.89 -27.21 1.74
C LYS A 445 -2.25 -27.93 1.83
N GLY A 446 -3.22 -27.31 2.51
CA GLY A 446 -4.59 -27.86 2.66
C GLY A 446 -4.73 -29.05 3.59
N GLY A 447 -3.66 -29.52 4.25
CA GLY A 447 -3.73 -30.54 5.30
C GLY A 447 -4.27 -31.93 4.90
N GLU A 448 -4.34 -32.22 3.58
CA GLU A 448 -4.87 -33.43 2.90
C GLU A 448 -6.28 -33.31 2.26
N ASP A 449 -7.05 -32.25 2.54
CA ASP A 449 -8.35 -32.05 1.90
C ASP A 449 -8.19 -31.30 0.57
N ASN A 450 -8.74 -31.84 -0.52
CA ASN A 450 -8.59 -31.26 -1.87
C ASN A 450 -9.56 -30.09 -2.11
N PRO A 451 -9.13 -29.03 -2.85
CA PRO A 451 -10.00 -27.90 -3.21
C PRO A 451 -11.22 -28.27 -4.06
N SER A 452 -11.27 -29.47 -4.66
CA SER A 452 -12.36 -29.90 -5.54
C SER A 452 -13.72 -30.05 -4.84
N ASP A 453 -13.78 -30.00 -3.51
CA ASP A 453 -15.02 -29.94 -2.74
C ASP A 453 -15.51 -28.49 -2.49
N LEU A 454 -14.86 -27.46 -3.06
CA LEU A 454 -15.24 -26.04 -2.95
C LEU A 454 -16.52 -25.68 -3.73
N PHE A 455 -16.88 -26.46 -4.74
CA PHE A 455 -18.12 -26.28 -5.49
C PHE A 455 -19.01 -27.48 -5.22
N ILE A 456 -20.03 -27.24 -4.39
CA ILE A 456 -21.23 -28.05 -4.17
C ILE A 456 -21.40 -29.10 -5.27
N LYS A 457 -21.26 -30.39 -4.89
CA LYS A 457 -21.91 -31.48 -5.62
C LYS A 457 -23.36 -31.04 -5.81
N LYS A 458 -23.74 -30.68 -7.04
CA LYS A 458 -25.15 -30.55 -7.42
C LYS A 458 -25.84 -31.85 -6.99
N GLN A 459 -26.63 -31.79 -5.94
CA GLN A 459 -27.73 -32.73 -5.74
C GLN A 459 -28.95 -32.17 -6.45
#